data_AF-C4YXP1-F1
#
_entry.id   AF-C4YXP1-F1
#
_cell.length_a   1.000
_cell.length_b   1.000
_cell.length_c   1.000
_cell.angle_alpha   90.00
_cell.angle_beta   90.00
_cell.angle_gamma   90.00
#
_symmetry.space_group_name_H-M   'P 1'
#
loop_
_entity.id
_entity.type
_entity.pdbx_description
1 polymer ?
#
loop_
_entity_poly.entity_id
_entity_poly.type
_entity_poly.pdbx_seq_one_letter_code
_entity_poly.pdbx_strand_id
1 'polypeptide(L)'
;MTYKLPLEEGYERGLMDIKLLYRLAKYLRFYKKDLIIVMISLLSVSASLLLIGSVFRNLVDKGLSKDHILSVDKSILYICLLIIILSIASFFRSYFINNVAEKAVNQIRKEAYSNLINYEIEEFEELKIGDIISRLTNDIDQISTLIVNFLSFFI
;
A
#
# COMPACT_ATOMS: atom_id res chain seq x y z
N MET A 1 -2.60 23.76 -39.13
CA MET A 1 -2.09 22.42 -38.76
C MET A 1 -1.04 22.63 -37.68
N THR A 2 -1.46 22.73 -36.43
CA THR A 2 -0.59 23.08 -35.30
C THR A 2 -0.10 21.77 -34.69
N TYR A 3 1.19 21.46 -34.89
CA TYR A 3 1.82 20.30 -34.27
C TYR A 3 1.78 20.47 -32.74
N LYS A 4 0.91 19.71 -32.05
CA LYS A 4 0.97 19.57 -30.59
C LYS A 4 2.27 18.84 -30.24
N LEU A 5 3.13 19.50 -29.47
CA LEU A 5 4.40 18.94 -29.01
C LEU A 5 4.13 17.72 -28.11
N PRO A 6 4.93 16.63 -28.20
CA PRO A 6 4.75 15.40 -27.39
C PRO A 6 4.94 15.60 -25.88
N LEU A 7 5.23 16.83 -25.44
CA LEU A 7 5.46 17.24 -24.05
C LEU A 7 4.14 17.53 -23.32
N GLU A 8 3.07 17.93 -24.04
CA GLU A 8 1.75 18.18 -23.44
C GLU A 8 0.99 16.88 -23.15
N GLU A 9 1.10 15.87 -24.03
CA GLU A 9 0.43 14.56 -23.85
C GLU A 9 0.93 13.81 -22.60
N GLY A 10 2.23 13.88 -22.29
CA GLY A 10 2.80 13.26 -21.09
C GLY A 10 2.36 13.95 -19.79
N TYR A 11 2.19 15.28 -19.83
CA TYR A 11 1.74 16.07 -18.68
C TYR A 11 0.24 15.90 -18.41
N GLU A 12 -0.59 15.84 -19.47
CA GLU A 12 -2.04 15.56 -19.33
C GLU A 12 -2.31 14.13 -18.85
N ARG A 13 -1.53 13.13 -19.29
CA ARG A 13 -1.63 11.76 -18.77
C ARG A 13 -1.27 11.68 -17.29
N GLY A 14 -0.15 12.26 -16.87
CA GLY A 14 0.27 12.25 -15.46
C GLY A 14 -0.70 12.98 -14.52
N LEU A 15 -1.31 14.08 -14.97
CA LEU A 15 -2.38 14.78 -14.23
C LEU A 15 -3.66 13.95 -14.11
N MET A 16 -4.00 13.17 -15.14
CA MET A 16 -5.16 12.29 -15.13
C MET A 16 -4.95 11.10 -14.16
N ASP A 17 -3.75 10.53 -14.14
CA ASP A 17 -3.35 9.46 -13.21
C ASP A 17 -3.43 9.91 -11.74
N ILE A 18 -2.98 11.13 -11.44
CA ILE A 18 -3.02 11.66 -10.07
C ILE A 18 -4.45 11.92 -9.57
N LYS A 19 -5.35 12.35 -10.47
CA LYS A 19 -6.78 12.52 -10.15
C LYS A 19 -7.45 11.16 -9.91
N LEU A 20 -7.09 10.15 -10.69
CA LEU A 20 -7.52 8.76 -10.51
C LEU A 20 -7.06 8.20 -9.17
N LEU A 21 -5.77 8.36 -8.84
CA LEU A 21 -5.20 7.96 -7.54
C LEU A 21 -5.91 8.67 -6.38
N TYR A 22 -6.21 9.97 -6.50
CA TYR A 22 -6.95 10.69 -5.47
C TYR A 22 -8.39 10.18 -5.31
N ARG A 23 -9.06 9.84 -6.42
CA ARG A 23 -10.39 9.19 -6.40
C ARG A 23 -10.32 7.84 -5.70
N LEU A 24 -9.31 7.02 -6.00
CA LEU A 24 -9.09 5.73 -5.35
C LEU A 24 -8.75 5.88 -3.87
N ALA A 25 -7.91 6.85 -3.50
CA ALA A 25 -7.58 7.16 -2.10
C ALA A 25 -8.81 7.55 -1.26
N LYS A 26 -9.85 8.11 -1.90
CA LYS A 26 -11.13 8.39 -1.24
C LYS A 26 -11.85 7.11 -0.80
N TYR A 27 -11.68 5.99 -1.49
CA TYR A 27 -12.23 4.69 -1.07
C TYR A 27 -11.50 4.14 0.17
N LEU A 28 -10.18 4.37 0.29
CA LEU A 28 -9.43 4.01 1.50
C LEU A 28 -9.84 4.84 2.73
N ARG A 29 -10.35 6.07 2.53
CA ARG A 29 -10.78 6.98 3.61
C ARG A 29 -11.94 6.40 4.45
N PHE A 30 -12.66 5.40 3.98
CA PHE A 30 -13.72 4.75 4.78
C PHE A 30 -13.14 3.90 5.93
N TYR A 31 -11.86 3.48 5.84
CA TYR A 31 -11.18 2.61 6.81
C TYR A 31 -10.18 3.36 7.71
N LYS A 32 -10.54 4.57 8.16
CA LYS A 32 -9.63 5.44 8.94
C LYS A 32 -9.02 4.79 10.18
N LYS A 33 -9.77 3.92 10.86
CA LYS A 33 -9.30 3.24 12.08
C LYS A 33 -8.16 2.27 11.77
N ASP A 34 -8.33 1.46 10.72
CA ASP A 34 -7.30 0.50 10.26
C ASP A 34 -6.05 1.26 9.79
N LEU A 35 -6.23 2.38 9.05
CA LEU A 35 -5.11 3.23 8.61
C LEU A 35 -4.33 3.88 9.76
N ILE A 36 -4.98 4.25 10.87
CA ILE A 36 -4.28 4.78 12.05
C ILE A 36 -3.40 3.69 12.67
N ILE A 37 -3.89 2.45 12.77
CA ILE A 37 -3.11 1.33 13.30
C ILE A 37 -1.92 1.04 12.39
N VAL A 38 -2.11 1.08 11.08
CA VAL A 38 -1.02 0.96 10.09
C VAL A 38 0.03 2.05 10.29
N MET A 39 -0.37 3.31 10.47
CA MET A 39 0.59 4.40 10.72
C MET A 39 1.38 4.22 12.00
N ILE A 40 0.72 3.84 13.10
CA ILE A 40 1.41 3.57 14.37
C ILE A 40 2.40 2.41 14.20
N SER A 41 1.99 1.36 13.48
CA SER A 41 2.85 0.20 13.22
C SER A 41 4.05 0.56 12.35
N LEU A 42 3.88 1.39 11.32
CA LEU A 42 4.96 1.91 10.47
C LEU A 42 5.98 2.74 11.26
N LEU A 43 5.50 3.61 12.16
CA LEU A 43 6.37 4.39 13.03
C LEU A 43 7.15 3.47 13.98
N SER A 44 6.49 2.44 14.53
CA SER A 44 7.14 1.45 15.41
C SER A 44 8.20 0.62 14.69
N VAL A 45 7.93 0.18 13.45
CA VAL A 45 8.90 -0.51 12.58
C VAL A 45 10.11 0.39 12.33
N SER A 46 9.87 1.63 11.92
CA SER A 46 10.92 2.60 11.62
C SER A 46 11.80 2.92 12.83
N ALA A 47 11.17 3.12 14.00
CA ALA A 47 11.88 3.33 15.26
C ALA A 47 12.72 2.11 15.65
N SER A 48 12.15 0.89 15.53
CA SER A 48 12.85 -0.35 15.86
C SER A 48 14.09 -0.55 14.97
N LEU A 49 13.99 -0.25 13.67
CA LEU A 49 15.11 -0.36 12.74
C LEU A 49 16.22 0.64 13.05
N LEU A 50 15.87 1.88 13.40
CA LEU A 50 16.83 2.90 13.83
C LEU A 50 17.54 2.49 15.14
N LEU A 51 16.79 1.97 16.12
CA LEU A 51 17.34 1.51 17.38
C LEU A 51 18.28 0.33 17.18
N ILE A 52 17.91 -0.65 16.36
CA ILE A 52 18.78 -1.78 15.99
C ILE A 52 20.10 -1.27 15.40
N GLY A 53 20.04 -0.34 14.43
CA GLY A 53 21.24 0.26 13.84
C GLY A 53 22.13 0.97 14.86
N SER A 54 21.53 1.71 15.80
CA SER A 54 22.26 2.39 16.88
C SER A 54 22.89 1.40 17.87
N VAL A 55 22.20 0.32 18.23
CA VAL A 55 22.74 -0.71 19.12
C VAL A 55 23.90 -1.44 18.43
N PHE A 56 23.77 -1.73 17.14
CA PHE A 56 24.84 -2.35 16.36
C PHE A 56 26.10 -1.47 16.29
N ARG A 57 25.94 -0.16 16.06
CA ARG A 57 27.07 0.79 16.12
C ARG A 57 27.76 0.76 17.48
N ASN A 58 26.99 0.84 18.57
CA ASN A 58 27.54 0.78 19.93
C ASN A 58 28.25 -0.55 20.22
N LEU A 59 27.75 -1.65 19.67
CA LEU A 59 28.33 -2.98 19.82
C LEU A 59 29.69 -3.09 19.12
N VAL A 60 29.82 -2.54 17.92
CA VAL A 60 31.09 -2.51 17.18
C VAL A 60 32.10 -1.60 17.88
N ASP A 61 31.69 -0.39 18.26
CA ASP A 61 32.59 0.62 18.84
C ASP A 61 33.11 0.20 20.23
N LYS A 62 32.25 -0.41 21.07
CA LYS A 62 32.58 -0.77 22.46
C LYS A 62 32.92 -2.24 22.66
N GLY A 63 32.33 -3.14 21.88
CA GLY A 63 32.54 -4.59 22.01
C GLY A 63 33.91 -5.07 21.50
N LEU A 64 34.57 -4.28 20.65
CA LEU A 64 35.95 -4.54 20.22
C LEU A 64 37.00 -4.05 21.22
N SER A 65 36.60 -3.24 22.21
CA SER A 65 37.47 -2.79 23.31
C SER A 65 37.42 -3.83 24.44
N LYS A 66 38.58 -4.44 24.74
CA LYS A 66 38.75 -5.73 25.43
C LYS A 66 38.11 -5.95 26.83
N ASP A 67 37.51 -4.96 27.49
CA ASP A 67 37.14 -5.05 28.91
C ASP A 67 35.63 -5.10 29.22
N HIS A 68 34.75 -5.26 28.22
CA HIS A 68 33.29 -5.10 28.43
C HIS A 68 32.42 -6.25 27.90
N ILE A 69 32.78 -7.50 28.17
CA ILE A 69 31.98 -8.70 27.79
C ILE A 69 30.52 -8.60 28.32
N LEU A 70 30.31 -8.10 29.53
CA LEU A 70 28.97 -7.86 30.11
C LEU A 70 28.11 -6.85 29.34
N SER A 71 28.72 -5.97 28.54
CA SER A 71 27.99 -5.01 27.69
C SER A 71 27.52 -5.64 26.37
N VAL A 72 28.21 -6.69 25.92
CA VAL A 72 27.87 -7.44 24.70
C VAL A 72 26.61 -8.28 24.93
N ASP A 73 26.55 -9.03 26.03
CA ASP A 73 25.40 -9.87 26.37
C ASP A 73 24.10 -9.06 26.50
N LYS A 74 24.16 -7.90 27.17
CA LYS A 74 23.00 -6.99 27.26
C LYS A 74 22.56 -6.47 25.90
N SER A 75 23.51 -6.13 25.03
CA SER A 75 23.21 -5.63 23.68
C SER A 75 22.51 -6.68 22.83
N ILE A 76 22.93 -7.95 22.92
CA ILE A 76 22.27 -9.08 22.25
C ILE A 76 20.83 -9.24 22.75
N LEU A 77 20.61 -9.16 24.07
CA LEU A 77 19.28 -9.23 24.66
C LEU A 77 18.38 -8.08 24.18
N TYR A 78 18.91 -6.85 24.13
CA TYR A 78 18.18 -5.68 23.58
C TYR A 78 17.83 -5.86 22.10
N ILE A 79 18.76 -6.32 21.27
CA ILE A 79 18.50 -6.59 19.85
C ILE A 79 17.40 -7.65 19.71
N CYS A 80 17.46 -8.73 20.50
CA CYS A 80 16.45 -9.79 20.48
C CYS A 80 15.06 -9.24 20.80
N LEU A 81 14.95 -8.39 21.83
CA LEU A 81 13.71 -7.73 22.22
C LEU A 81 13.20 -6.77 21.11
N LEU A 82 14.08 -6.00 20.49
CA LEU A 82 13.73 -5.13 19.36
C LEU A 82 13.26 -5.92 18.13
N ILE A 83 13.84 -7.08 17.84
CA ILE A 83 13.40 -7.95 16.75
C ILE A 83 11.99 -8.48 17.02
N ILE A 84 11.67 -8.85 18.26
CA ILE A 84 10.31 -9.29 18.63
C ILE A 84 9.31 -8.15 18.41
N ILE A 85 9.62 -6.94 18.88
CA ILE A 85 8.76 -5.76 18.67
C ILE A 85 8.60 -5.47 17.18
N LEU A 86 9.70 -5.49 16.43
CA LEU A 86 9.71 -5.28 14.98
C LEU A 86 8.84 -6.32 14.26
N SER A 87 8.93 -7.58 14.65
CA SER A 87 8.13 -8.66 14.08
C SER A 87 6.64 -8.45 14.34
N ILE A 88 6.26 -8.10 15.57
CA ILE A 88 4.87 -7.85 15.94
C ILE A 88 4.33 -6.62 15.19
N ALA A 89 5.08 -5.53 15.15
CA ALA A 89 4.71 -4.32 14.43
C ALA A 89 4.57 -4.58 12.93
N SER A 90 5.47 -5.38 12.35
CA SER A 90 5.41 -5.77 10.95
C SER A 90 4.19 -6.64 10.66
N PHE A 91 3.86 -7.59 11.55
CA PHE A 91 2.66 -8.41 11.42
C PHE A 91 1.39 -7.56 11.40
N PHE A 92 1.21 -6.67 12.38
CA PHE A 92 0.03 -5.81 12.44
C PHE A 92 -0.06 -4.90 11.21
N ARG A 93 1.06 -4.27 10.83
CA ARG A 93 1.13 -3.44 9.63
C ARG A 93 0.64 -4.19 8.39
N SER A 94 1.22 -5.36 8.11
CA SER A 94 0.86 -6.16 6.94
C SER A 94 -0.58 -6.66 7.00
N TYR A 95 -1.04 -7.11 8.18
CA TYR A 95 -2.42 -7.58 8.36
C TYR A 95 -3.45 -6.49 8.07
N PHE A 96 -3.29 -5.31 8.67
CA PHE A 96 -4.24 -4.21 8.49
C PHE A 96 -4.19 -3.63 7.07
N ILE A 97 -3.01 -3.53 6.45
CA ILE A 97 -2.90 -3.10 5.05
C ILE A 97 -3.65 -4.06 4.12
N ASN A 98 -3.41 -5.36 4.25
CA ASN A 98 -4.09 -6.36 3.42
C ASN A 98 -5.61 -6.33 3.59
N ASN A 99 -6.09 -6.22 4.84
CA ASN A 99 -7.51 -6.11 5.13
C ASN A 99 -8.15 -4.86 4.51
N VAL A 100 -7.45 -3.72 4.51
CA VAL A 100 -7.92 -2.49 3.84
C VAL A 100 -7.94 -2.66 2.32
N ALA A 101 -6.91 -3.31 1.75
CA ALA A 101 -6.82 -3.58 0.31
C ALA A 101 -8.00 -4.43 -0.17
N GLU A 102 -8.27 -5.54 0.52
CA GLU A 102 -9.35 -6.47 0.19
C GLU A 102 -10.72 -5.79 0.21
N LYS A 103 -10.99 -5.00 1.26
CA LYS A 103 -12.25 -4.27 1.39
C LYS A 103 -12.42 -3.19 0.31
N ALA A 104 -11.35 -2.47 -0.03
CA ALA A 104 -11.38 -1.46 -1.09
C ALA A 104 -11.69 -2.08 -2.46
N VAL A 105 -11.04 -3.20 -2.80
CA VAL A 105 -11.30 -3.93 -4.05
C VAL A 105 -12.73 -4.45 -4.11
N ASN A 106 -13.22 -5.03 -3.00
CA ASN A 106 -14.58 -5.52 -2.92
C ASN A 106 -15.62 -4.40 -3.12
N GLN A 107 -15.36 -3.21 -2.58
CA GLN A 107 -16.23 -2.04 -2.77
C GLN A 107 -16.27 -1.59 -4.24
N ILE A 108 -15.13 -1.54 -4.92
CA ILE A 108 -15.03 -1.16 -6.34
C ILE A 108 -15.81 -2.15 -7.20
N ARG A 109 -15.64 -3.46 -6.96
CA ARG A 109 -16.39 -4.50 -7.66
C ARG A 109 -17.90 -4.30 -7.48
N LYS A 110 -18.37 -4.09 -6.24
CA LYS A 110 -19.80 -3.86 -5.96
C LYS A 110 -20.36 -2.64 -6.70
N GLU A 111 -19.66 -1.52 -6.67
CA GLU A 111 -20.13 -0.29 -7.33
C GLU A 111 -20.16 -0.44 -8.85
N ALA A 112 -19.14 -1.07 -9.44
CA ALA A 112 -19.08 -1.30 -10.88
C ALA A 112 -20.18 -2.26 -11.36
N TYR A 113 -20.44 -3.35 -10.63
CA TYR A 113 -21.56 -4.26 -10.96
C TYR A 113 -22.93 -3.57 -10.80
N SER A 114 -23.11 -2.77 -9.75
CA SER A 114 -24.36 -2.02 -9.54
C SER A 114 -24.62 -1.03 -10.67
N ASN A 115 -23.59 -0.36 -11.18
CA ASN A 115 -23.72 0.58 -12.29
C ASN A 115 -24.01 -0.13 -13.61
N LEU A 116 -23.45 -1.32 -13.83
CA LEU A 116 -23.71 -2.10 -15.04
C LEU A 116 -25.15 -2.63 -15.11
N ILE A 117 -25.74 -3.03 -13.98
CA ILE A 117 -27.12 -3.54 -13.93
C ILE A 117 -28.16 -2.43 -14.13
N ASN A 118 -27.84 -1.18 -13.79
CA ASN A 118 -28.74 -0.03 -13.92
C ASN A 118 -28.71 0.64 -15.31
N TYR A 119 -27.96 0.10 -16.26
CA TYR A 119 -27.80 0.70 -17.59
C TYR A 119 -29.02 0.38 -18.48
N GLU A 120 -29.57 1.39 -19.16
CA GLU A 120 -30.81 1.27 -19.95
C GLU A 120 -30.67 0.28 -21.11
N ILE A 121 -31.70 -0.57 -21.26
CA ILE A 121 -31.77 -1.72 -22.19
C ILE A 121 -31.70 -1.28 -23.68
N GLU A 122 -31.84 0.01 -23.98
CA GLU A 122 -31.94 0.55 -25.34
C GLU A 122 -30.60 0.71 -26.09
N GLU A 123 -29.44 0.72 -25.40
CA GLU A 123 -28.10 0.69 -26.05
C GLU A 123 -27.57 -0.76 -26.29
N PHE A 124 -28.34 -1.78 -25.92
CA PHE A 124 -27.92 -3.19 -25.94
C PHE A 124 -28.04 -3.89 -27.31
N GLU A 125 -28.52 -3.20 -28.34
CA GLU A 125 -28.72 -3.79 -29.67
C GLU A 125 -27.48 -3.68 -30.60
N GLU A 126 -26.51 -2.79 -30.32
CA GLU A 126 -25.32 -2.59 -31.16
C GLU A 126 -24.01 -3.19 -30.62
N LEU A 127 -23.92 -3.51 -29.33
CA LEU A 127 -22.69 -4.00 -28.68
C LEU A 127 -22.88 -5.39 -28.08
N LYS A 128 -21.97 -6.34 -28.39
CA LYS A 128 -21.95 -7.67 -27.78
C LYS A 128 -21.78 -7.53 -26.26
N ILE A 129 -22.82 -7.89 -25.50
CA ILE A 129 -22.84 -7.84 -24.02
C ILE A 129 -21.60 -8.49 -23.40
N GLY A 130 -21.12 -9.59 -23.98
CA GLY A 130 -19.91 -10.28 -23.53
C GLY A 130 -18.63 -9.43 -23.62
N ASP A 131 -18.51 -8.56 -24.62
CA ASP A 131 -17.34 -7.70 -24.81
C ASP A 131 -17.33 -6.56 -23.78
N ILE A 132 -18.50 -6.01 -23.42
CA ILE A 132 -18.63 -4.97 -22.38
C ILE A 132 -18.26 -5.54 -21.01
N ILE A 133 -18.82 -6.71 -20.66
CA ILE A 133 -18.54 -7.35 -19.37
C ILE A 133 -17.06 -7.75 -19.28
N SER A 134 -16.47 -8.26 -20.37
CA SER A 134 -15.05 -8.62 -20.42
C SER A 134 -14.15 -7.40 -20.23
N ARG A 135 -14.42 -6.29 -20.95
CA ARG A 135 -13.67 -5.04 -20.80
C ARG A 135 -13.79 -4.47 -19.39
N LEU A 136 -15.01 -4.38 -18.85
CA LEU A 136 -15.23 -3.88 -17.51
C LEU A 136 -14.51 -4.73 -16.45
N THR A 137 -14.59 -6.06 -16.56
CA THR A 137 -13.93 -6.96 -15.61
C THR A 137 -12.42 -6.80 -15.67
N ASN A 138 -11.85 -6.74 -16.88
CA ASN A 138 -10.41 -6.49 -17.07
C ASN A 138 -9.99 -5.13 -16.48
N ASP A 139 -10.77 -4.08 -16.72
CA ASP A 139 -10.47 -2.74 -16.21
C ASP A 139 -10.55 -2.69 -14.67
N ILE A 140 -11.55 -3.34 -14.07
CA ILE A 140 -11.66 -3.47 -12.60
C ILE A 140 -10.48 -4.23 -12.02
N ASP A 141 -10.06 -5.32 -12.65
CA ASP A 141 -8.93 -6.13 -12.18
C ASP A 141 -7.61 -5.38 -12.30
N GLN A 142 -7.41 -4.59 -13.36
CA GLN A 142 -6.25 -3.70 -13.47
C GLN A 142 -6.25 -2.65 -12.36
N ILE A 143 -7.36 -1.95 -12.13
CA ILE A 143 -7.48 -0.96 -11.05
C ILE A 143 -7.23 -1.61 -9.69
N SER A 144 -7.79 -2.80 -9.46
CA SER A 144 -7.61 -3.56 -8.21
C SER A 144 -6.14 -3.91 -7.98
N THR A 145 -5.44 -4.34 -9.03
CA THR A 145 -4.00 -4.64 -8.99
C THR A 145 -3.17 -3.40 -8.67
N LEU A 146 -3.49 -2.24 -9.27
CA LEU A 146 -2.80 -0.99 -8.99
C LEU A 146 -2.95 -0.56 -7.52
N ILE A 147 -4.14 -0.73 -6.94
CA ILE A 147 -4.40 -0.44 -5.53
C ILE A 147 -3.56 -1.35 -4.62
N VAL A 148 -3.54 -2.65 -4.90
CA VAL A 148 -2.75 -3.64 -4.15
C VAL A 148 -1.26 -3.32 -4.24
N ASN A 149 -0.76 -2.98 -5.43
CA ASN A 149 0.64 -2.61 -5.63
C ASN A 149 0.99 -1.33 -4.85
N PHE A 150 0.13 -0.32 -4.89
CA PHE A 150 0.33 0.91 -4.12
C PHE A 150 0.37 0.64 -2.61
N LEU A 151 -0.55 -0.20 -2.11
CA LEU A 151 -0.60 -0.60 -0.70
C LEU A 151 0.60 -1.45 -0.29
N SER A 152 1.12 -2.29 -1.21
CA SER A 152 2.31 -3.10 -0.99
C SER A 152 3.57 -2.28 -0.71
N PHE A 153 3.67 -1.03 -1.21
CA PHE A 153 4.79 -0.14 -0.83
C PHE A 153 4.80 0.26 0.64
N PHE A 154 3.66 0.13 1.32
CA PHE A 154 3.54 0.40 2.76
C PHE A 154 3.70 -0.87 3.61
N ILE A 155 3.82 -2.04 2.98
CA ILE A 155 4.26 -3.34 3.56
C ILE A 155 5.79 -3.46 3.46
#